data_AF-A0A2W7U744-F1
#
_entry.id   AF-A0A2W7U744-F1
#
_cell.length_a   1.000
_cell.length_b   1.000
_cell.length_c   1.000
_cell.angle_alpha   90.00
_cell.angle_beta   90.00
_cell.angle_gamma   90.00
#
_symmetry.space_group_name_H-M   'P 1'
#
loop_
_entity.id
_entity.type
_entity.pdbx_description
1 polymer ?
#
loop_
_entity_poly.entity_id
_entity_poly.type
_entity_poly.pdbx_seq_one_letter_code
_entity_poly.pdbx_strand_id
1 'polypeptide(L)'
;MKIKLNLRIGLLFLMIISLSLVSGYYNFSIKNDTENILKDNYNTLEYSRNMLLLLDENNSNKEKAIALFEANLTKQMGNITEVGENKVTHTLQSNFDSLKKNWKDEALRSQIRQNIFYILKLNTIAIKKKSDIVKHTAEKANFGIAILGTLSFLIAFNLMLNLQNSTSNSKKS
;
A
#
# COMPACT_ATOMS: atom_id res chain seq x y z
N MET A 1 36.65 22.38 29.22
CA MET A 1 35.77 23.02 28.22
C MET A 1 35.61 22.19 26.94
N LYS A 2 36.70 21.68 26.32
CA LYS A 2 36.68 20.88 25.08
C LYS A 2 35.85 19.58 25.14
N ILE A 3 35.87 18.84 26.26
CA ILE A 3 35.10 17.59 26.43
C ILE A 3 33.58 17.82 26.34
N LYS A 4 33.06 18.92 26.92
CA LYS A 4 31.61 19.25 26.88
C LYS A 4 31.14 19.61 25.46
N LEU A 5 32.02 20.19 24.64
CA LEU A 5 31.73 20.54 23.24
C LEU A 5 31.70 19.28 22.36
N ASN A 6 32.72 18.41 22.49
CA ASN A 6 32.81 17.17 21.73
C ASN A 6 31.65 16.20 22.04
N LEU A 7 31.19 16.15 23.29
CA LEU A 7 30.04 15.31 23.68
C LEU A 7 28.75 15.73 22.96
N ARG A 8 28.51 17.04 22.83
CA ARG A 8 27.31 17.59 22.15
C ARG A 8 27.37 17.36 20.65
N ILE A 9 28.54 17.48 20.03
CA ILE A 9 28.74 17.18 18.61
C ILE A 9 28.53 15.68 18.34
N GLY A 10 29.07 14.81 19.20
CA GLY A 10 28.83 13.36 19.12
C GLY A 10 27.36 13.00 19.28
N LEU A 11 26.64 13.67 20.19
CA LEU A 11 25.20 13.48 20.35
C LEU A 11 24.42 13.90 19.09
N LEU A 12 24.76 15.03 18.46
CA LEU A 12 24.14 15.44 17.19
C LEU A 12 24.35 14.40 16.08
N PHE A 13 25.56 13.84 15.98
CA PHE A 13 25.87 12.82 14.98
C PHE A 13 25.06 11.54 15.22
N LEU A 14 24.93 11.10 16.48
CA LEU A 14 24.09 9.97 16.87
C LEU A 14 22.62 10.21 16.53
N MET A 15 22.12 11.44 16.74
CA MET A 15 20.75 11.82 16.38
C MET A 15 20.53 11.76 14.87
N ILE A 16 21.46 12.27 14.05
CA ILE A 16 21.37 12.21 12.57
C ILE A 16 21.31 10.76 12.07
N ILE A 17 22.14 9.87 12.64
CA ILE A 17 22.11 8.44 12.33
C ILE A 17 20.76 7.85 12.71
N SER A 18 20.27 8.17 13.91
CA SER A 18 18.97 7.68 14.40
C SER A 18 17.81 8.16 13.52
N LEU A 19 17.80 9.43 13.09
CA LEU A 19 16.81 9.95 12.13
C LEU A 19 16.85 9.17 10.81
N SER A 20 18.05 8.94 10.27
CA SER A 20 18.24 8.21 9.02
C SER A 20 17.72 6.77 9.11
N LEU A 21 18.01 6.07 10.21
CA LEU A 21 17.55 4.70 10.46
C LEU A 21 16.03 4.63 10.61
N VAL A 22 15.44 5.53 11.41
CA VAL A 22 13.99 5.59 11.63
C VAL A 22 13.25 5.91 10.33
N SER A 23 13.73 6.90 9.57
CA SER A 23 13.17 7.27 8.27
C SER A 23 13.26 6.12 7.26
N GLY A 24 14.43 5.47 7.17
CA GLY A 24 14.63 4.31 6.30
C GLY A 24 13.69 3.15 6.64
N TYR A 25 13.54 2.83 7.92
CA TYR A 25 12.65 1.78 8.38
C TYR A 25 11.18 2.05 8.01
N TYR A 26 10.66 3.24 8.29
CA TYR A 26 9.26 3.57 7.98
C TYR A 26 9.00 3.62 6.46
N ASN A 27 9.94 4.16 5.67
CA ASN A 27 9.83 4.14 4.21
C ASN A 27 9.76 2.71 3.67
N PHE A 28 10.59 1.81 4.19
CA PHE A 28 10.55 0.40 3.82
C PHE A 28 9.21 -0.25 4.19
N SER A 29 8.72 -0.01 5.41
CA SER A 29 7.41 -0.55 5.85
C SER A 29 6.26 -0.05 4.98
N ILE A 30 6.17 1.26 4.73
CA ILE A 30 5.12 1.87 3.90
C ILE A 30 5.16 1.30 2.48
N LYS A 31 6.36 1.18 1.90
CA LYS A 31 6.54 0.60 0.56
C LYS A 31 6.03 -0.84 0.52
N ASN A 32 6.47 -1.67 1.45
CA ASN A 32 6.11 -3.09 1.50
C ASN A 32 4.59 -3.28 1.68
N ASP A 33 3.96 -2.52 2.58
CA ASP A 33 2.51 -2.58 2.79
C ASP A 33 1.73 -2.14 1.55
N THR A 34 2.21 -1.10 0.85
CA THR A 34 1.61 -0.62 -0.40
C THR A 34 1.76 -1.64 -1.53
N GLU A 35 2.94 -2.26 -1.67
CA GLU A 35 3.19 -3.31 -2.68
C GLU A 35 2.30 -4.53 -2.44
N ASN A 36 2.07 -4.92 -1.19
CA ASN A 36 1.16 -6.02 -0.86
C ASN A 36 -0.29 -5.70 -1.24
N ILE A 37 -0.78 -4.48 -0.98
CA ILE A 37 -2.11 -4.04 -1.46
C ILE A 37 -2.20 -4.10 -2.99
N LEU A 38 -1.12 -3.70 -3.68
CA LEU A 38 -1.06 -3.66 -5.14
C LEU A 38 -1.02 -5.07 -5.75
N LYS A 39 -0.22 -5.97 -5.19
CA LYS A 39 -0.12 -7.34 -5.67
C LYS A 39 -1.39 -8.15 -5.38
N ASP A 40 -1.97 -7.97 -4.20
CA ASP A 40 -3.07 -8.84 -3.77
C ASP A 40 -4.40 -8.30 -4.32
N ASN A 41 -4.78 -7.06 -4.01
CA ASN A 41 -6.13 -6.59 -4.26
C ASN A 41 -6.35 -5.94 -5.64
N TYR A 42 -5.34 -5.28 -6.21
CA TYR A 42 -5.48 -4.66 -7.54
C TYR A 42 -5.52 -5.70 -8.67
N ASN A 43 -4.82 -6.83 -8.53
CA ASN A 43 -4.93 -7.96 -9.47
C ASN A 43 -6.37 -8.46 -9.57
N THR A 44 -7.06 -8.63 -8.44
CA THR A 44 -8.48 -8.99 -8.43
C THR A 44 -9.35 -7.95 -9.16
N LEU A 45 -9.07 -6.65 -8.99
CA LEU A 45 -9.81 -5.59 -9.72
C LEU A 45 -9.63 -5.73 -11.25
N GLU A 46 -8.41 -6.00 -11.71
CA GLU A 46 -8.11 -6.19 -13.12
C GLU A 46 -8.82 -7.42 -13.70
N TYR A 47 -8.71 -8.57 -13.03
CA TYR A 47 -9.35 -9.81 -13.48
C TYR A 47 -10.86 -9.66 -13.52
N SER A 48 -11.44 -9.04 -12.49
CA SER A 48 -12.86 -8.74 -12.39
C SER A 48 -13.34 -7.83 -13.51
N ARG A 49 -12.60 -6.75 -13.79
CA ARG A 49 -12.92 -5.84 -14.90
C ARG A 49 -12.88 -6.56 -16.24
N ASN A 50 -11.85 -7.36 -16.49
CA ASN A 50 -11.72 -8.12 -17.74
C ASN A 50 -12.86 -9.12 -17.91
N MET A 51 -13.23 -9.84 -16.84
CA MET A 51 -14.37 -10.76 -16.86
C MET A 51 -15.70 -10.06 -17.18
N LEU A 52 -15.94 -8.86 -16.61
CA LEU A 52 -17.14 -8.08 -16.91
C LEU A 52 -17.21 -7.66 -18.39
N LEU A 53 -16.10 -7.15 -18.95
CA LEU A 53 -16.04 -6.75 -20.36
C LEU A 53 -16.37 -7.91 -21.30
N LEU A 54 -15.90 -9.12 -20.99
CA LEU A 54 -16.13 -10.32 -21.80
C LEU A 54 -17.59 -10.83 -21.73
N LEU A 55 -18.38 -10.39 -20.75
CA LEU A 55 -19.82 -10.67 -20.66
C LEU A 55 -20.65 -9.68 -21.49
N ASP A 56 -20.17 -8.45 -21.61
CA ASP A 56 -20.88 -7.34 -22.27
C ASP A 56 -20.54 -7.22 -23.76
N GLU A 57 -19.42 -7.79 -24.22
CA GLU A 57 -19.11 -7.86 -25.65
C GLU A 57 -20.22 -8.63 -26.40
N ASN A 58 -20.80 -7.98 -27.42
CA ASN A 58 -21.66 -8.63 -28.42
C ASN A 58 -20.78 -9.59 -29.24
N ASN A 59 -20.51 -10.76 -28.65
CA ASN A 59 -19.45 -11.67 -29.06
C ASN A 59 -19.55 -12.09 -30.52
N SER A 60 -18.79 -11.40 -31.37
CA SER A 60 -18.44 -11.84 -32.72
C SER A 60 -17.54 -13.08 -32.69
N ASN A 61 -16.90 -13.40 -31.55
CA ASN A 61 -16.20 -14.66 -31.32
C ASN A 61 -16.39 -15.18 -29.87
N LYS A 62 -17.39 -16.05 -29.69
CA LYS A 62 -17.74 -16.69 -28.39
C LYS A 62 -16.56 -17.47 -27.79
N GLU A 63 -15.83 -18.24 -28.60
CA GLU A 63 -14.77 -19.14 -28.12
C GLU A 63 -13.62 -18.34 -27.51
N LYS A 64 -13.23 -17.24 -28.16
CA LYS A 64 -12.23 -16.32 -27.62
C LYS A 64 -12.67 -15.70 -26.30
N ALA A 65 -13.93 -15.27 -26.20
CA ALA A 65 -14.46 -14.67 -24.97
C ALA A 65 -14.44 -15.68 -23.80
N ILE A 66 -14.81 -16.93 -24.05
CA ILE A 66 -14.74 -18.02 -23.06
C ILE A 66 -13.29 -18.23 -22.59
N ALA A 67 -12.35 -18.39 -23.52
CA ALA A 67 -10.95 -18.66 -23.18
C ALA A 67 -10.32 -17.50 -22.36
N LEU A 68 -10.62 -16.25 -22.72
CA LEU A 68 -10.14 -15.09 -21.98
C LEU A 68 -10.80 -14.96 -20.60
N PHE A 69 -12.08 -15.31 -20.49
CA PHE A 69 -12.78 -15.29 -19.21
C PHE A 69 -12.19 -16.35 -18.27
N GLU A 70 -12.00 -17.59 -18.77
CA GLU A 70 -11.38 -18.68 -18.00
C GLU A 70 -9.97 -18.32 -17.53
N ALA A 71 -9.17 -17.65 -18.36
CA ALA A 71 -7.85 -17.20 -17.98
C ALA A 71 -7.90 -16.20 -16.81
N ASN A 72 -8.81 -15.23 -16.85
CA ASN A 72 -8.98 -14.27 -15.74
C ASN A 72 -9.57 -14.93 -14.49
N LEU A 73 -10.54 -15.82 -14.64
CA LEU A 73 -11.13 -16.57 -13.54
C LEU A 73 -10.09 -17.48 -12.86
N THR A 74 -9.22 -18.12 -13.62
CA THR A 74 -8.14 -18.96 -13.06
C THR A 74 -7.17 -18.12 -12.26
N LYS A 75 -6.78 -16.95 -12.77
CA LYS A 75 -5.95 -15.99 -12.02
C LYS A 75 -6.65 -15.53 -10.74
N GLN A 76 -7.95 -15.25 -10.80
CA GLN A 76 -8.77 -14.88 -9.65
C GLN A 76 -8.82 -16.01 -8.59
N MET A 77 -8.96 -17.27 -9.00
CA MET A 77 -8.93 -18.42 -8.09
C MET A 77 -7.56 -18.60 -7.42
N GLY A 78 -6.48 -18.26 -8.11
CA GLY A 78 -5.12 -18.21 -7.54
C GLY A 78 -4.82 -16.97 -6.70
N ASN A 79 -5.72 -15.98 -6.70
CA ASN A 79 -5.55 -14.67 -6.06
C ASN A 79 -6.72 -14.38 -5.10
N ILE A 80 -7.03 -15.32 -4.21
CA ILE A 80 -7.98 -15.10 -3.13
C ILE A 80 -7.27 -14.38 -1.99
N THR A 81 -7.70 -13.16 -1.70
CA THR A 81 -7.00 -12.22 -0.81
C THR A 81 -7.84 -11.81 0.38
N GLU A 82 -9.16 -11.75 0.21
CA GLU A 82 -10.07 -11.26 1.24
C GLU A 82 -11.03 -12.32 1.78
N VAL A 83 -11.42 -12.15 3.04
CA VAL A 83 -12.37 -13.05 3.71
C VAL A 83 -13.71 -13.04 2.97
N GLY A 84 -14.21 -14.23 2.66
CA GLY A 84 -15.47 -14.42 1.93
C GLY A 84 -15.33 -14.41 0.40
N GLU A 85 -14.20 -13.97 -0.15
CA GLU A 85 -13.93 -13.95 -1.59
C GLU A 85 -13.95 -15.37 -2.16
N ASN A 86 -13.34 -16.33 -1.45
CA ASN A 86 -13.25 -17.73 -1.86
C ASN A 86 -14.60 -18.33 -2.27
N LYS A 87 -15.62 -18.16 -1.41
CA LYS A 87 -16.96 -18.72 -1.63
C LYS A 87 -17.62 -18.13 -2.88
N VAL A 88 -17.43 -16.83 -3.09
CA VAL A 88 -18.03 -16.10 -4.21
C VAL A 88 -17.31 -16.43 -5.50
N THR A 89 -15.98 -16.57 -5.48
CA THR A 89 -15.19 -17.03 -6.63
C THR A 89 -15.57 -18.44 -7.07
N HIS A 90 -15.82 -19.37 -6.14
CA HIS A 90 -16.31 -20.70 -6.48
C HIS A 90 -17.74 -20.67 -7.08
N THR A 91 -18.60 -19.80 -6.56
CA THR A 91 -19.96 -19.60 -7.12
C THR A 91 -19.87 -19.01 -8.53
N LEU A 92 -18.97 -18.04 -8.75
CA LEU A 92 -18.65 -17.47 -10.05
C LEU A 92 -18.19 -18.55 -11.04
N GLN A 93 -17.30 -19.44 -10.63
CA GLN A 93 -16.83 -20.55 -11.45
C GLN A 93 -17.98 -21.48 -11.87
N SER A 94 -18.80 -21.93 -10.91
CA SER A 94 -19.94 -22.81 -11.20
C SER A 94 -20.96 -22.18 -12.16
N ASN A 95 -21.26 -20.89 -11.95
CA ASN A 95 -22.17 -20.15 -12.84
C ASN A 95 -21.57 -19.98 -14.24
N PHE A 96 -20.26 -19.73 -14.33
CA PHE A 96 -19.58 -19.61 -15.61
C PHE A 96 -19.52 -20.94 -16.36
N ASP A 97 -19.27 -22.06 -15.67
CA ASP A 97 -19.33 -23.40 -16.25
C ASP A 97 -20.72 -23.74 -16.82
N SER A 98 -21.77 -23.24 -16.17
CA SER A 98 -23.14 -23.34 -16.67
C SER A 98 -23.38 -22.42 -17.87
N LEU A 99 -22.87 -21.18 -17.83
CA LEU A 99 -22.99 -20.22 -18.93
C LEU A 99 -22.30 -20.70 -20.22
N LYS A 100 -21.19 -21.43 -20.13
CA LYS A 100 -20.52 -22.02 -21.32
C LYS A 100 -21.48 -22.89 -22.16
N LYS A 101 -22.38 -23.62 -21.50
CA LYS A 101 -23.37 -24.50 -22.12
C LYS A 101 -24.48 -23.71 -22.81
N ASN A 102 -24.89 -22.58 -22.22
CA ASN A 102 -25.90 -21.68 -22.78
C ASN A 102 -25.46 -20.20 -22.67
N TRP A 103 -24.66 -19.73 -23.63
CA TRP A 103 -24.01 -18.42 -23.56
C TRP A 103 -24.96 -17.22 -23.57
N LYS A 104 -26.21 -17.43 -24.05
CA LYS A 104 -27.25 -16.39 -24.14
C LYS A 104 -28.13 -16.34 -22.89
N ASP A 105 -27.85 -17.14 -21.86
CA ASP A 105 -28.60 -17.14 -20.62
C ASP A 105 -28.35 -15.85 -19.82
N GLU A 106 -29.30 -14.92 -19.91
CA GLU A 106 -29.19 -13.61 -19.28
C GLU A 106 -29.31 -13.69 -17.75
N ALA A 107 -29.99 -14.71 -17.21
CA ALA A 107 -30.07 -14.92 -15.77
C ALA A 107 -28.69 -15.33 -15.21
N LEU A 108 -28.01 -16.27 -15.87
CA LEU A 108 -26.65 -16.67 -15.50
C LEU A 108 -25.66 -15.50 -15.66
N ARG A 109 -25.75 -14.73 -16.75
CA ARG A 109 -24.92 -13.51 -16.94
C ARG A 109 -25.12 -12.51 -15.82
N SER A 110 -26.36 -12.27 -15.41
CA SER A 110 -26.68 -11.39 -14.30
C SER A 110 -26.07 -11.87 -12.98
N GLN A 111 -26.20 -13.16 -12.67
CA GLN A 111 -25.60 -13.75 -11.46
C GLN A 111 -24.07 -13.68 -11.48
N ILE A 112 -23.44 -13.93 -12.62
CA ILE A 112 -21.99 -13.80 -12.80
C ILE A 112 -21.55 -12.35 -12.55
N ARG A 113 -22.23 -11.35 -13.13
CA ARG A 113 -21.95 -9.93 -12.86
C ARG A 113 -22.07 -9.60 -11.37
N GLN A 114 -23.11 -10.08 -10.70
CA GLN A 114 -23.29 -9.88 -9.26
C GLN A 114 -22.15 -10.50 -8.44
N ASN A 115 -21.72 -11.72 -8.76
CA ASN A 115 -20.59 -12.36 -8.09
C ASN A 115 -19.30 -11.55 -8.27
N ILE A 116 -19.01 -11.08 -9.50
CA ILE A 116 -17.84 -10.25 -9.78
C ILE A 116 -17.91 -8.92 -9.02
N PHE A 117 -19.05 -8.24 -8.99
CA PHE A 117 -19.22 -7.01 -8.21
C PHE A 117 -19.04 -7.22 -6.70
N TYR A 118 -19.45 -8.37 -6.19
CA TYR A 118 -19.24 -8.68 -4.78
C TYR A 118 -17.75 -8.93 -4.46
N ILE A 119 -17.02 -9.63 -5.33
CA ILE A 119 -15.56 -9.79 -5.25
C ILE A 119 -14.85 -8.43 -5.28
N LEU A 120 -15.23 -7.56 -6.24
CA LEU A 120 -14.75 -6.18 -6.35
C LEU A 120 -15.01 -5.40 -5.06
N LYS A 121 -16.20 -5.53 -4.47
CA LYS A 121 -16.58 -4.85 -3.23
C LYS A 121 -15.70 -5.26 -2.06
N LEU A 122 -15.49 -6.57 -1.87
CA LEU A 122 -14.62 -7.09 -0.80
C LEU A 122 -13.21 -6.50 -0.92
N ASN A 123 -12.63 -6.57 -2.12
CA ASN A 123 -11.29 -6.05 -2.39
C ASN A 123 -11.19 -4.54 -2.26
N THR A 124 -12.19 -3.78 -2.73
CA THR A 124 -12.19 -2.31 -2.59
C THR A 124 -12.28 -1.86 -1.13
N ILE A 125 -13.11 -2.55 -0.31
CA ILE A 125 -13.19 -2.29 1.12
C ILE A 125 -11.84 -2.58 1.80
N ALA A 126 -11.20 -3.69 1.45
CA ALA A 126 -9.90 -4.06 1.97
C ALA A 126 -8.81 -3.05 1.58
N ILE A 127 -8.75 -2.63 0.31
CA ILE A 127 -7.83 -1.59 -0.17
C ILE A 127 -8.01 -0.32 0.67
N LYS A 128 -9.25 0.15 0.87
CA LYS A 128 -9.51 1.34 1.66
C LYS A 128 -8.99 1.20 3.09
N LYS A 129 -9.31 0.10 3.77
CA LYS A 129 -8.86 -0.17 5.13
C LYS A 129 -7.33 -0.26 5.24
N LYS A 130 -6.68 -1.00 4.35
CA LYS A 130 -5.21 -1.15 4.34
C LYS A 130 -4.53 0.18 4.00
N SER A 131 -5.09 0.96 3.07
CA SER A 131 -4.61 2.30 2.72
C SER A 131 -4.69 3.28 3.90
N ASP A 132 -5.80 3.26 4.66
CA ASP A 132 -5.94 4.08 5.86
C ASP A 132 -4.88 3.72 6.92
N ILE A 133 -4.54 2.43 7.07
CA ILE A 133 -3.45 1.98 7.95
C ILE A 133 -2.11 2.51 7.48
N VAL A 134 -1.78 2.38 6.19
CA VAL A 134 -0.54 2.90 5.60
C VAL A 134 -0.43 4.41 5.82
N LYS A 135 -1.52 5.15 5.62
CA LYS A 135 -1.58 6.60 5.86
C LYS A 135 -1.27 6.93 7.31
N HIS A 136 -1.90 6.26 8.27
CA HIS A 136 -1.64 6.50 9.69
C HIS A 136 -0.21 6.12 10.11
N THR A 137 0.37 5.07 9.51
CA THR A 137 1.79 4.73 9.71
C THR A 137 2.70 5.86 9.22
N ALA A 138 2.43 6.42 8.05
CA ALA A 138 3.15 7.57 7.51
C ALA A 138 3.02 8.83 8.38
N GLU A 139 1.82 9.11 8.89
CA GLU A 139 1.57 10.23 9.81
C GLU A 139 2.37 10.08 11.12
N LYS A 140 2.39 8.88 11.71
CA LYS A 140 3.20 8.59 12.91
C LYS A 140 4.70 8.75 12.64
N ALA A 141 5.17 8.25 11.50
CA ALA A 141 6.57 8.41 11.08
C ALA A 141 6.94 9.88 10.97
N ASN A 142 6.12 10.67 10.27
CA ASN A 142 6.34 12.10 10.09
C ASN A 142 6.35 12.85 11.43
N PHE A 143 5.43 12.52 12.34
CA PHE A 143 5.39 13.13 13.67
C PHE A 143 6.67 12.82 14.49
N GLY A 144 7.12 11.55 14.48
CA GLY A 144 8.35 11.16 15.15
C GLY A 144 9.59 11.85 14.58
N ILE A 145 9.69 11.94 13.24
CA ILE A 145 10.77 12.65 12.56
C ILE A 145 10.76 14.14 12.88
N ALA A 146 9.58 14.77 12.95
CA ALA A 146 9.45 16.18 13.30
C ALA A 146 9.92 16.49 14.73
N ILE A 147 9.56 15.64 15.70
CA ILE A 147 10.04 15.75 17.09
C ILE A 147 11.57 15.64 17.13
N LEU A 148 12.12 14.57 16.56
CA LEU A 148 13.56 14.32 16.56
C LEU A 148 14.34 15.42 15.83
N GLY A 149 13.80 15.92 14.71
CA GLY A 149 14.36 17.04 13.96
C GLY A 149 14.36 18.34 14.75
N THR A 150 13.26 18.64 15.45
CA THR A 150 13.16 19.84 16.31
C THR A 150 14.17 19.79 17.45
N LEU A 151 14.29 18.64 18.15
CA LEU A 151 15.30 18.48 19.20
C LEU A 151 16.72 18.63 18.65
N SER A 152 16.99 18.03 17.49
CA SER A 152 18.29 18.13 16.83
C SER A 152 18.64 19.59 16.50
N PHE A 153 17.68 20.35 15.96
CA PHE A 153 17.85 21.77 15.67
C PHE A 153 18.14 22.59 16.93
N LEU A 154 17.40 22.39 18.03
CA LEU A 154 17.61 23.13 19.28
C LEU A 154 19.01 22.88 19.86
N ILE A 155 19.51 21.64 19.81
CA ILE A 155 20.86 21.29 20.28
C ILE A 155 21.92 21.96 19.40
N ALA A 156 21.76 21.90 18.07
CA ALA A 156 22.67 22.54 17.12
C ALA A 156 22.69 24.07 17.27
N PHE A 157 21.53 24.68 17.46
CA PHE A 157 21.38 26.11 17.70
C PHE A 157 22.07 26.55 19.00
N ASN A 158 21.86 25.81 20.10
CA ASN A 158 22.53 26.08 21.37
C ASN A 158 24.06 25.95 21.26
N LEU A 159 24.55 25.00 20.47
CA LEU A 159 25.98 24.86 20.16
C LEU A 159 26.54 26.08 19.44
N MET A 160 25.83 26.57 18.41
CA MET A 160 26.24 27.75 17.64
C MET A 160 26.40 28.99 18.53
N LEU A 161 25.42 29.28 19.39
CA LEU A 161 25.48 30.41 20.33
C LEU A 161 26.66 30.30 21.31
N ASN A 162 26.92 29.10 21.84
CA ASN A 162 28.04 28.88 22.76
C ASN A 162 29.42 29.08 22.10
N LEU A 163 29.57 28.71 20.83
CA LEU A 163 30.80 28.94 20.06
C LEU A 163 31.06 30.44 19.84
N GLN A 164 30.02 31.21 19.52
CA GLN A 164 30.12 32.67 19.37
C GLN A 164 30.50 33.36 20.69
N ASN A 165 29.89 32.97 21.81
CA ASN A 165 30.21 33.53 23.13
C ASN A 165 31.65 33.21 23.56
N SER A 166 32.14 31.99 23.31
CA SER A 166 33.51 31.59 23.63
C SER A 166 34.56 32.37 22.82
N THR A 167 34.28 32.70 21.57
CA THR A 167 35.20 33.46 20.71
C THR A 167 35.16 34.97 21.00
N SER A 168 34.02 35.50 21.44
CA SER A 168 33.88 36.91 21.85
C SER A 168 34.67 37.23 23.13
N ASN A 169 34.61 36.37 24.16
CA ASN A 169 35.39 36.56 25.39
C ASN A 169 36.91 36.43 25.18
N SER A 170 37.34 35.61 24.22
CA SER A 170 38.76 35.47 23.87
C SER A 170 39.34 36.70 23.15
N LYS A 171 38.51 37.60 22.61
CA LYS A 171 38.97 38.85 21.96
C LYS A 171 38.99 40.06 22.89
N LYS A 172 38.53 39.93 24.14
CA LYS A 172 38.47 41.01 25.16
C LYS A 172 39.52 40.88 26.27
N SER A 173 40.41 39.89 26.20
CA SER A 173 41.57 39.72 27.08
C SER A 173 42.84 39.86 26.27
#